data_AF-A0A960JK55-F1
#
_entry.id   AF-A0A960JK55-F1
#
_cell.length_a   1.000
_cell.length_b   1.000
_cell.length_c   1.000
_cell.angle_alpha   90.00
_cell.angle_beta   90.00
_cell.angle_gamma   90.00
#
_symmetry.space_group_name_H-M   'P 1'
#
loop_
_entity.id
_entity.type
_entity.pdbx_description
1 polymer ?
#
loop_
_entity_poly.entity_id
_entity_poly.type
_entity_poly.pdbx_seq_one_letter_code
_entity_poly.pdbx_strand_id
1 'polypeptide(L)'
;MRQNFEWRDWYKPLADQSKVKLTPIEQQNVNLILARETKIRESLSTEILADESIQDLFTEDLRILRNEIFARRGRVFKDPELQKYFEAQSWYVANADFQDDMLSEIELKNLAKIKEAEELAISKFSLFEG
;
A
#
# COMPACT_ATOMS: atom_id res chain seq x y z
N MET A 1 0.68 -9.95 -17.76
CA MET A 1 1.83 -9.61 -16.88
C MET A 1 3.16 -10.29 -17.26
N ARG A 2 3.21 -11.50 -17.86
CA ARG A 2 4.49 -12.18 -18.20
C ARG A 2 5.32 -11.51 -19.33
N GLN A 3 4.68 -10.74 -20.21
CA GLN A 3 5.31 -10.21 -21.43
C GLN A 3 6.23 -8.98 -21.23
N ASN A 4 6.30 -8.37 -20.05
CA ASN A 4 6.99 -7.08 -19.89
C ASN A 4 8.52 -7.16 -19.74
N PHE A 5 9.07 -8.32 -19.41
CA PHE A 5 10.49 -8.48 -19.09
C PHE A 5 11.21 -9.53 -19.95
N GLU A 6 10.51 -10.21 -20.86
CA GLU A 6 11.08 -11.29 -21.69
C GLU A 6 12.20 -10.81 -22.62
N TRP A 7 12.23 -9.52 -22.94
CA TRP A 7 13.28 -8.90 -23.76
C TRP A 7 14.54 -8.52 -22.98
N ARG A 8 14.56 -8.64 -21.65
CA ARG A 8 15.71 -8.23 -20.82
C ARG A 8 16.65 -9.41 -20.60
N ASP A 9 17.93 -9.24 -20.96
CA ASP A 9 18.95 -10.30 -20.86
C ASP A 9 19.16 -10.86 -19.44
N TRP A 10 18.82 -10.08 -18.41
CA TRP A 10 18.89 -10.47 -17.01
C TRP A 10 17.65 -11.23 -16.51
N TYR A 11 16.55 -11.25 -17.26
CA TYR A 11 15.32 -11.94 -16.87
C TYR A 11 15.29 -13.36 -17.45
N LYS A 12 15.56 -14.35 -16.60
CA LYS A 12 15.50 -15.77 -16.94
C LYS A 12 14.46 -16.45 -16.06
N PRO A 13 13.21 -16.62 -16.52
CA PRO A 13 12.17 -17.19 -15.69
C PRO A 13 12.51 -18.64 -15.34
N LEU A 14 12.50 -18.95 -14.05
CA LEU A 14 12.65 -20.33 -13.58
C LEU A 14 11.31 -21.05 -13.68
N ALA A 15 11.33 -22.29 -14.15
CA ALA A 15 10.14 -23.15 -14.21
C ALA A 15 9.54 -23.42 -12.83
N ASP A 16 10.37 -23.34 -11.78
CA ASP A 16 9.98 -23.50 -10.39
C ASP A 16 10.58 -22.36 -9.55
N GLN A 17 9.73 -21.41 -9.15
CA GLN A 17 10.14 -20.25 -8.37
C GLN A 17 10.49 -20.61 -6.92
N SER A 18 10.04 -21.77 -6.41
CA SER A 18 10.38 -22.22 -5.04
C SER A 18 11.86 -22.54 -4.85
N LYS A 19 12.60 -22.69 -5.96
CA LYS A 19 14.06 -22.92 -5.97
C LYS A 19 14.87 -21.62 -5.90
N VAL A 20 14.24 -20.45 -6.00
CA VAL A 20 14.92 -19.17 -5.81
C VAL A 20 15.34 -19.07 -4.35
N LYS A 21 16.64 -19.07 -4.11
CA LYS A 21 17.22 -18.79 -2.80
C LYS A 21 17.69 -17.35 -2.80
N LEU A 22 17.01 -16.52 -2.02
CA LEU A 22 17.49 -15.17 -1.75
C LEU A 22 18.85 -15.27 -1.04
N THR A 23 19.79 -14.45 -1.48
CA THR A 23 21.02 -14.21 -0.75
C THR A 23 20.69 -13.56 0.61
N PRO A 24 21.60 -13.63 1.60
CA PRO A 24 21.39 -12.95 2.88
C PRO A 24 21.07 -11.46 2.74
N ILE A 25 21.68 -10.77 1.76
CA ILE A 25 21.45 -9.35 1.49
C ILE A 25 20.05 -9.12 0.90
N GLU A 26 19.63 -9.91 -0.08
CA GLU A 26 18.29 -9.79 -0.65
C GLU A 26 17.20 -10.07 0.38
N GLN A 27 17.40 -11.09 1.23
CA GLN A 27 16.48 -11.39 2.33
C GLN A 27 16.44 -10.24 3.35
N GLN A 28 17.59 -9.64 3.67
CA GLN A 28 17.65 -8.47 4.53
C GLN A 28 16.88 -7.29 3.92
N ASN A 29 17.05 -7.02 2.63
CA ASN A 29 16.33 -5.96 1.93
C ASN A 29 14.81 -6.19 1.96
N VAL A 30 14.34 -7.42 1.72
CA VAL A 30 12.93 -7.78 1.83
C VAL A 30 12.41 -7.53 3.24
N ASN A 31 13.15 -7.94 4.26
CA ASN A 31 12.75 -7.72 5.65
C ASN A 31 12.68 -6.22 6.01
N LEU A 32 13.60 -5.41 5.49
CA LEU A 32 13.59 -3.96 5.69
C LEU A 32 12.36 -3.30 5.07
N ILE A 33 11.97 -3.73 3.86
CA ILE A 33 10.76 -3.24 3.18
C ILE A 33 9.52 -3.62 3.99
N LEU A 34 9.40 -4.89 4.40
CA LEU A 34 8.27 -5.38 5.20
C LEU A 34 8.16 -4.67 6.55
N ALA A 35 9.28 -4.41 7.22
CA ALA A 35 9.30 -3.70 8.49
C ALA A 35 8.84 -2.24 8.32
N ARG A 36 9.28 -1.56 7.25
CA ARG A 36 8.83 -0.20 6.93
C ARG A 36 7.32 -0.18 6.67
N GLU A 37 6.83 -1.09 5.85
CA GLU A 37 5.41 -1.16 5.49
C GLU A 37 4.52 -1.46 6.71
N THR A 38 4.91 -2.45 7.52
CA THR A 38 4.20 -2.81 8.76
C THR A 38 4.11 -1.61 9.70
N LYS A 39 5.22 -0.88 9.90
CA LYS A 39 5.25 0.30 10.76
C LYS A 39 4.27 1.38 10.29
N ILE A 40 4.26 1.68 8.99
CA ILE A 40 3.33 2.68 8.43
C ILE A 40 1.88 2.26 8.70
N ARG A 41 1.55 0.99 8.39
CA ARG A 41 0.21 0.44 8.59
C ARG A 41 -0.19 0.50 10.07
N GLU A 42 0.65 0.08 11.00
CA GLU A 42 0.35 0.12 12.44
C GLU A 42 0.10 1.55 12.94
N SER A 43 0.86 2.53 12.45
CA SER A 43 0.71 3.95 12.84
C SER A 43 -0.55 4.64 12.27
N LEU A 44 -1.21 4.09 11.24
CA LEU A 44 -2.32 4.75 10.52
C LEU A 44 -3.43 5.33 11.40
N SER A 45 -3.77 4.65 12.49
CA SER A 45 -4.86 5.03 13.40
C SER A 45 -4.38 5.51 14.78
N THR A 46 -3.07 5.44 15.05
CA THR A 46 -2.50 5.66 16.40
C THR A 46 -1.62 6.90 16.47
N GLU A 47 -0.93 7.26 15.38
CA GLU A 47 0.04 8.34 15.34
C GLU A 47 -0.09 9.15 14.04
N ILE A 48 0.38 10.41 14.05
CA ILE A 48 0.44 11.21 12.84
C ILE A 48 1.61 10.75 11.98
N LEU A 49 1.34 10.38 10.73
CA LEU A 49 2.39 9.94 9.79
C LEU A 49 3.38 11.08 9.52
N ALA A 50 4.67 10.78 9.54
CA ALA A 50 5.70 11.69 9.05
C ALA A 50 5.70 11.68 7.52
N ASP A 51 5.89 12.83 6.89
CA ASP A 51 5.73 12.95 5.43
C ASP A 51 6.79 12.12 4.68
N GLU A 52 8.02 12.04 5.19
CA GLU A 52 9.08 11.22 4.58
C GLU A 52 8.71 9.71 4.56
N SER A 53 7.80 9.28 5.44
CA SER A 53 7.37 7.88 5.51
C SER A 53 6.58 7.48 4.27
N ILE A 54 5.80 8.42 3.71
CA ILE A 54 4.79 8.16 2.67
C ILE A 54 5.09 8.83 1.32
N GLN A 55 5.96 9.86 1.27
CA GLN A 55 6.26 10.62 0.05
C GLN A 55 6.92 9.81 -1.08
N ASP A 56 7.61 8.72 -0.74
CA ASP A 56 8.31 7.85 -1.71
C ASP A 56 7.48 6.62 -2.11
N LEU A 57 6.25 6.50 -1.63
CA LEU A 57 5.36 5.40 -1.98
C LEU A 57 4.73 5.64 -3.36
N PHE A 58 4.44 4.55 -4.07
CA PHE A 58 3.73 4.65 -5.34
C PHE A 58 2.26 5.04 -5.10
N THR A 59 1.64 5.65 -6.11
CA THR A 59 0.24 6.09 -6.04
C THR A 59 -0.72 4.96 -5.65
N GLU A 60 -0.46 3.74 -6.11
CA GLU A 60 -1.31 2.59 -5.76
C GLU A 60 -1.14 2.18 -4.29
N ASP A 61 0.09 2.21 -3.76
CA ASP A 61 0.34 1.92 -2.34
C ASP A 61 -0.34 2.95 -1.43
N LEU A 62 -0.27 4.22 -1.82
CA LEU A 62 -0.97 5.30 -1.11
C LEU A 62 -2.49 5.12 -1.16
N ARG A 63 -3.05 4.72 -2.31
CA ARG A 63 -4.48 4.39 -2.45
C ARG A 63 -4.87 3.26 -1.52
N ILE A 64 -4.06 2.21 -1.41
CA ILE A 64 -4.32 1.10 -0.51
C ILE A 64 -4.25 1.56 0.96
N LEU A 65 -3.23 2.32 1.36
CA LEU A 65 -3.10 2.87 2.72
C LEU A 65 -4.27 3.76 3.12
N ARG A 66 -4.70 4.64 2.20
CA ARG A 66 -5.88 5.50 2.41
C ARG A 66 -7.13 4.67 2.66
N ASN A 67 -7.34 3.61 1.86
CA ASN A 67 -8.47 2.71 2.02
C ASN A 67 -8.35 1.82 3.27
N GLU A 68 -7.14 1.49 3.73
CA GLU A 68 -6.93 0.69 4.93
C GLU A 68 -7.50 1.38 6.18
N ILE A 69 -7.38 2.71 6.29
CA ILE A 69 -8.00 3.49 7.38
C ILE A 69 -9.51 3.24 7.46
N PHE A 70 -10.19 3.27 6.30
CA PHE A 70 -11.62 2.97 6.24
C PHE A 70 -11.92 1.49 6.48
N ALA A 71 -11.07 0.59 5.97
CA ALA A 71 -11.22 -0.85 6.13
C ALA A 71 -11.14 -1.27 7.60
N ARG A 72 -10.28 -0.63 8.41
CA ARG A 72 -10.19 -0.86 9.86
C ARG A 72 -11.45 -0.50 10.63
N ARG A 73 -12.27 0.39 10.08
CA ARG A 73 -13.59 0.74 10.63
C ARG A 73 -14.72 -0.09 10.03
N GLY A 74 -14.40 -1.02 9.14
CA GLY A 74 -15.32 -1.95 8.51
C GLY A 74 -16.05 -1.40 7.28
N ARG A 75 -15.52 -0.36 6.62
CA ARG A 75 -16.12 0.14 5.38
C ARG A 75 -16.26 -0.98 4.35
N VAL A 76 -17.44 -1.11 3.76
CA VAL A 76 -17.69 -1.95 2.59
C VAL A 76 -17.34 -1.18 1.33
N PHE A 77 -16.46 -1.74 0.50
CA PHE A 77 -15.99 -1.09 -0.72
C PHE A 77 -16.88 -1.45 -1.91
N LYS A 78 -17.24 -0.43 -2.71
CA LYS A 78 -17.96 -0.62 -3.98
C LYS A 78 -17.04 -1.11 -5.11
N ASP A 79 -15.76 -0.81 -4.97
CA ASP A 79 -14.72 -1.26 -5.89
C ASP A 79 -14.43 -2.75 -5.60
N PRO A 80 -14.64 -3.65 -6.57
CA PRO A 80 -14.49 -5.08 -6.36
C PRO A 80 -13.04 -5.49 -6.10
N GLU A 81 -12.05 -4.75 -6.61
CA GLU A 81 -10.64 -5.05 -6.37
C GLU A 81 -10.25 -4.70 -4.94
N LEU A 82 -10.68 -3.52 -4.46
CA LEU A 82 -10.46 -3.12 -3.06
C LEU A 82 -11.21 -4.05 -2.10
N GLN A 83 -12.46 -4.38 -2.39
CA GLN A 83 -13.25 -5.28 -1.55
C GLN A 83 -12.57 -6.64 -1.43
N LYS A 84 -12.18 -7.24 -2.56
CA LYS A 84 -11.48 -8.53 -2.58
C LYS A 84 -10.13 -8.46 -1.86
N TYR A 85 -9.39 -7.36 -2.00
CA TYR A 85 -8.10 -7.16 -1.34
C TYR A 85 -8.25 -7.13 0.19
N PHE A 86 -9.23 -6.40 0.73
CA PHE A 86 -9.47 -6.32 2.17
C PHE A 86 -10.13 -7.57 2.74
N GLU A 87 -11.02 -8.24 2.00
CA GLU A 87 -11.59 -9.53 2.39
C GLU A 87 -10.53 -10.64 2.56
N ALA A 88 -9.40 -10.54 1.86
CA ALA A 88 -8.28 -11.45 2.03
C ALA A 88 -7.47 -11.19 3.32
N GLN A 89 -7.69 -10.05 4.00
CA GLN A 89 -7.00 -9.71 5.23
C GLN A 89 -7.70 -10.32 6.44
N SER A 90 -6.94 -11.02 7.28
CA SER A 90 -7.50 -11.73 8.45
C SER A 90 -8.11 -10.80 9.51
N TRP A 91 -7.75 -9.51 9.50
CA TRP A 91 -8.22 -8.51 10.46
C TRP A 91 -9.43 -7.71 9.96
N TYR A 92 -9.80 -7.81 8.68
CA TYR A 92 -10.89 -7.01 8.10
C TYR A 92 -12.25 -7.62 8.45
N VAL A 93 -13.15 -6.78 8.96
CA VAL A 93 -14.53 -7.16 9.27
C VAL A 93 -15.46 -6.08 8.73
N ALA A 94 -16.31 -6.45 7.77
CA ALA A 94 -17.28 -5.54 7.19
C ALA A 94 -18.33 -5.09 8.23
N ASN A 95 -18.58 -3.78 8.27
CA ASN A 95 -19.57 -3.11 9.10
C ASN A 95 -20.50 -2.29 8.19
N ALA A 96 -21.73 -2.77 8.00
CA ALA A 96 -22.71 -2.12 7.14
C ALA A 96 -23.18 -0.75 7.68
N ASP A 97 -23.02 -0.51 8.98
CA ASP A 97 -23.41 0.74 9.65
C ASP A 97 -22.26 1.77 9.67
N PHE A 98 -21.12 1.48 9.03
CA PHE A 98 -19.99 2.41 8.98
C PHE A 98 -20.39 3.74 8.35
N GLN A 99 -20.02 4.84 9.02
CA GLN A 99 -20.16 6.21 8.53
C GLN A 99 -18.79 6.90 8.58
N ASP A 100 -18.53 7.79 7.62
CA ASP A 100 -17.23 8.46 7.48
C ASP A 100 -16.88 9.37 8.68
N ASP A 101 -17.88 9.78 9.47
CA ASP A 101 -17.74 10.58 10.69
C ASP A 101 -17.26 9.77 11.91
N MET A 102 -17.22 8.44 11.81
CA MET A 102 -16.69 7.55 12.85
C MET A 102 -15.16 7.54 12.92
N LEU A 103 -14.48 8.22 11.99
CA LEU A 103 -13.03 8.33 11.95
C LEU A 103 -12.52 9.23 13.07
N SER A 104 -11.39 8.85 13.67
CA SER A 104 -10.72 9.66 14.67
C SER A 104 -10.05 10.89 14.05
N GLU A 105 -9.76 11.90 14.86
CA GLU A 105 -9.00 13.07 14.40
C GLU A 105 -7.62 12.69 13.81
N ILE A 106 -6.98 11.65 14.36
CA ILE A 106 -5.70 11.14 13.85
C ILE A 106 -5.88 10.54 12.46
N GLU A 107 -6.92 9.73 12.28
CA GLU A 107 -7.25 9.11 10.99
C GLU A 107 -7.57 10.17 9.93
N LEU A 108 -8.34 11.21 10.30
CA LEU A 108 -8.65 12.32 9.39
C LEU A 108 -7.40 13.10 8.98
N LYS A 109 -6.49 13.37 9.91
CA LYS A 109 -5.20 14.03 9.61
C LYS A 109 -4.33 13.17 8.70
N ASN A 110 -4.25 11.87 8.96
CA ASN A 110 -3.48 10.94 8.14
C ASN A 110 -4.09 10.78 6.74
N LEU A 111 -5.41 10.77 6.61
CA LEU A 111 -6.09 10.78 5.31
C LEU A 111 -5.71 12.00 4.48
N ALA A 112 -5.66 13.19 5.09
CA ALA A 112 -5.24 14.41 4.40
C ALA A 112 -3.79 14.31 3.91
N LYS A 113 -2.88 13.85 4.76
CA LYS A 113 -1.46 13.64 4.41
C LYS A 113 -1.27 12.63 3.27
N ILE A 114 -1.97 11.49 3.33
CA ILE A 114 -1.89 10.46 2.29
C ILE A 114 -2.41 11.01 0.97
N LYS A 115 -3.52 11.76 0.99
CA LYS A 115 -4.09 12.38 -0.21
C LYS A 115 -3.13 13.40 -0.83
N GLU A 116 -2.48 14.23 -0.03
CA GLU A 116 -1.46 15.16 -0.51
C GLU A 116 -0.28 14.42 -1.16
N ALA A 117 0.19 13.34 -0.53
CA ALA A 117 1.23 12.49 -1.11
C ALA A 117 0.80 11.84 -2.44
N GLU A 118 -0.46 11.42 -2.58
CA GLU A 118 -1.00 10.90 -3.84
C GLU A 118 -0.97 11.95 -4.95
N GLU A 119 -1.43 13.18 -4.66
CA GLU A 119 -1.44 14.29 -5.61
C GLU A 119 -0.02 14.65 -6.06
N LEU A 120 0.94 14.67 -5.13
CA LEU A 120 2.35 14.88 -5.44
C LEU A 120 2.94 13.75 -6.30
N ALA A 121 2.62 12.48 -6.00
CA ALA A 121 3.09 11.34 -6.78
C ALA A 121 2.54 11.36 -8.21
N ILE A 122 1.25 11.67 -8.38
CA ILE A 122 0.61 11.82 -9.70
C ILE A 122 1.23 12.98 -10.48
N SER A 123 1.45 14.12 -9.81
CA SER A 123 2.08 15.30 -10.42
C SER A 123 3.50 15.00 -10.89
N LYS A 124 4.33 14.37 -10.05
CA LYS A 124 5.68 13.93 -10.43
C LYS A 124 5.63 13.01 -11.65
N PHE A 125 4.74 12.02 -11.66
CA PHE A 125 4.58 11.12 -12.81
C PHE A 125 4.25 11.89 -14.10
N SER A 126 3.29 12.81 -14.04
CA SER A 126 2.92 13.65 -15.20
C SER A 126 4.04 14.58 -15.68
N LEU A 127 4.93 15.03 -14.78
CA LEU A 127 6.11 15.84 -15.11
C LEU A 127 7.19 15.03 -15.86
N PHE A 128 7.28 13.72 -15.64
CA PHE A 128 8.28 12.86 -16.28
C PHE A 128 7.82 12.29 -17.63
N GLU A 129 6.51 12.23 -17.90
CA GLU A 129 5.96 11.75 -19.18
C GLU A 129 5.62 12.86 -20.20
N GLY A 130 5.91 14.13 -19.89
CA GLY A 130 5.78 15.29 -20.78
C GLY A 130 7.10 15.75 -21.38
#